data_AF-A0A3B8L3P7-F1
#
_entry.id   AF-A0A3B8L3P7-F1
#
_cell.length_a   1.000
_cell.length_b   1.000
_cell.length_c   1.000
_cell.angle_alpha   90.00
_cell.angle_beta   90.00
_cell.angle_gamma   90.00
#
_symmetry.space_group_name_H-M   'P 1'
#
loop_
_entity.id
_entity.type
_entity.pdbx_description
1 polymer ?
#
loop_
_entity_poly.entity_id
_entity_poly.type
_entity_poly.pdbx_seq_one_letter_code
_entity_poly.pdbx_strand_id
1 'polypeptide(L)'
;MHEAKGIEEQGRSNELVQGRAIVSQGLGEIPVEGGVENRDNGYNGNGRSGLEQATGKALEFASEFCPADTDPFSTVEWELRTASIKDENGGVLFEQTDCEIPADWSPLATNVVVSKYFYGEPGTSERETSVRQLIHRVSRTITDWGKAGGYFASEEDGERFYRELSWLCLHQHGAFNSPVWFNVGLYHQYGVGGSRGNYRFDTETKSIRRPETSYEFPQASACFIQSVEDNMEDIMRLATSEAMLFKFGSGTGTDLSTIRSSREKLSGGGTPSGPLSFMRVYDQIAAVVKSGGKTRRAAKMQSLKDWHPDVMDFIQAKAKEEEKARTLIDSGKYEANFNGEAYSSIMFQNANLSVRVSDEFMQAVESDGTWTTRSVTDDSPAGPSYQASEMMHEISHGTWYCGDPGLQYETTINRWHTCPKTGPINASNPCSEYMFLDDTACNLASINLRKFVRPDGVFDVIRFRQAARVYITAQEILVDNASYPTPAIAENSHLFRPLGLGYANLGSLLMSMGIPYDSDTGRGICGAMTALLNGEAYRTSSHIASNIGPFASYPENSESMLGVMQMHRDAVEEIDDACP
;
A
#
# COMPACT_ATOMS: atom_id res chain seq x y z
N MET A 1 -5.88 -0.04 70.39
CA MET A 1 -6.51 -0.99 71.33
C MET A 1 -7.34 -1.97 70.49
N HIS A 2 -7.08 -3.27 70.68
CA HIS A 2 -7.56 -4.47 69.97
C HIS A 2 -7.02 -4.67 68.53
N GLU A 3 -5.95 -5.46 68.32
CA GLU A 3 -5.80 -6.94 68.30
C GLU A 3 -6.42 -7.56 67.02
N ALA A 4 -5.68 -8.07 66.03
CA ALA A 4 -4.70 -9.16 65.95
C ALA A 4 -5.27 -10.60 66.06
N LYS A 5 -5.38 -11.29 64.90
CA LYS A 5 -5.27 -12.75 64.61
C LYS A 5 -4.93 -12.82 63.10
N GLY A 6 -3.85 -13.37 62.53
CA GLY A 6 -3.07 -14.60 62.78
C GLY A 6 -3.74 -15.79 62.07
N ILE A 7 -3.15 -16.66 61.21
CA ILE A 7 -1.78 -17.08 60.86
C ILE A 7 -1.85 -17.98 59.56
N GLU A 8 -0.74 -18.08 58.81
CA GLU A 8 -0.29 -19.15 57.85
C GLU A 8 -1.00 -19.44 56.51
N GLU A 9 -0.24 -19.45 55.41
CA GLU A 9 0.08 -20.69 54.68
C GLU A 9 1.20 -20.54 53.62
N GLN A 10 2.27 -21.33 53.84
CA GLN A 10 3.02 -22.17 52.90
C GLN A 10 3.34 -21.71 51.47
N GLY A 11 4.65 -21.58 51.21
CA GLY A 11 5.20 -21.64 49.86
C GLY A 11 5.12 -23.04 49.24
N ARG A 12 4.90 -23.09 47.93
CA ARG A 12 5.24 -24.23 47.08
C ARG A 12 5.54 -23.77 45.65
N SER A 13 6.68 -24.26 45.19
CA SER A 13 7.19 -24.33 43.83
C SER A 13 6.18 -24.90 42.84
N ASN A 14 6.02 -24.27 41.68
CA ASN A 14 5.38 -24.90 40.52
C ASN A 14 6.45 -25.40 39.55
N GLU A 15 6.64 -26.72 39.61
CA GLU A 15 7.28 -27.53 38.58
C GLU A 15 6.42 -27.57 37.31
N LEU A 16 7.12 -27.66 36.18
CA LEU A 16 6.60 -27.99 34.86
C LEU A 16 5.80 -29.29 34.88
N VAL A 17 4.59 -29.26 34.35
CA VAL A 17 3.85 -30.47 33.93
C VAL A 17 3.64 -30.43 32.43
N GLN A 18 4.37 -31.31 31.75
CA GLN A 18 4.13 -31.73 30.37
C GLN A 18 2.74 -32.40 30.27
N GLY A 19 1.84 -31.78 29.50
CA GLY A 19 0.54 -32.34 29.13
C GLY A 19 0.52 -32.74 27.66
N ARG A 20 0.38 -34.04 27.40
CA ARG A 20 0.43 -34.74 26.11
C ARG A 20 -0.58 -34.21 25.08
N ALA A 21 -0.12 -34.13 23.83
CA ALA A 21 -0.95 -34.00 22.64
C ALA A 21 -1.91 -35.19 22.51
N ILE A 22 -3.21 -34.91 22.44
CA ILE A 22 -4.22 -35.86 22.02
C ILE A 22 -4.41 -35.69 20.52
N VAL A 23 -4.05 -36.75 19.80
CA VAL A 23 -4.35 -36.96 18.39
C VAL A 23 -5.86 -37.14 18.24
N SER A 24 -6.57 -36.18 17.63
CA SER A 24 -7.93 -36.41 17.13
C SER A 24 -7.86 -36.81 15.66
N GLN A 25 -8.04 -38.10 15.42
CA GLN A 25 -8.40 -38.63 14.11
C GLN A 25 -9.85 -38.26 13.78
N GLY A 26 -10.08 -37.90 12.51
CA GLY A 26 -11.33 -38.18 11.81
C GLY A 26 -12.46 -37.16 11.94
N LEU A 27 -12.41 -36.11 11.12
CA LEU A 27 -13.62 -35.56 10.50
C LEU A 27 -13.40 -35.53 8.99
N GLY A 28 -14.35 -36.14 8.28
CA GLY A 28 -14.23 -36.58 6.90
C GLY A 28 -14.00 -35.48 5.89
N GLU A 29 -13.35 -35.88 4.81
CA GLU A 29 -13.25 -35.16 3.55
C GLU A 29 -14.65 -34.75 3.09
N ILE A 30 -14.86 -33.44 2.95
CA ILE A 30 -15.97 -32.89 2.18
C ILE A 30 -15.48 -32.88 0.72
N PRO A 31 -16.08 -33.63 -0.20
CA PRO A 31 -15.73 -33.52 -1.61
C PRO A 31 -16.23 -32.18 -2.13
N VAL A 32 -15.32 -31.33 -2.58
CA VAL A 32 -15.65 -30.17 -3.40
C VAL A 32 -15.85 -30.68 -4.83
N GLU A 33 -16.97 -31.36 -5.07
CA GLU A 33 -17.53 -31.53 -6.40
C GLU A 33 -18.59 -30.43 -6.60
N GLY A 34 -18.11 -29.26 -7.01
CA GLY A 34 -18.91 -28.16 -7.52
C GLY A 34 -18.21 -27.65 -8.76
N GLY A 35 -18.55 -28.23 -9.92
CA GLY A 35 -18.06 -27.76 -11.21
C GLY A 35 -18.45 -26.30 -11.39
N VAL A 36 -17.47 -25.41 -11.36
CA VAL A 36 -17.58 -24.11 -12.00
C VAL A 36 -17.58 -24.43 -13.49
N GLU A 37 -18.76 -24.37 -14.12
CA GLU A 37 -18.85 -24.30 -15.57
C GLU A 37 -18.08 -23.04 -15.99
N ASN A 38 -16.87 -23.28 -16.51
CA ASN A 38 -16.14 -22.30 -17.31
C ASN A 38 -17.11 -21.80 -18.38
N ARG A 39 -17.61 -20.59 -18.22
CA ARG A 39 -18.09 -19.82 -19.36
C ARG A 39 -16.86 -19.53 -20.19
N ASP A 40 -16.64 -20.39 -21.18
CA ASP A 40 -15.81 -20.13 -22.35
C ASP A 40 -16.28 -18.81 -22.99
N ASN A 41 -15.75 -17.69 -22.52
CA ASN A 41 -15.60 -16.53 -23.37
C ASN A 41 -14.49 -16.89 -24.35
N GLY A 42 -14.90 -17.49 -25.47
CA GLY A 42 -14.04 -17.88 -26.57
C GLY A 42 -13.20 -16.71 -27.04
N TYR A 43 -11.98 -16.63 -26.50
CA TYR A 43 -10.89 -15.91 -27.13
C TYR A 43 -10.53 -16.69 -28.39
N ASN A 44 -11.15 -16.29 -29.50
CA ASN A 44 -10.90 -16.87 -30.81
C ASN A 44 -9.43 -16.60 -31.16
N GLY A 45 -8.59 -17.61 -30.96
CA GLY A 45 -7.21 -17.64 -31.40
C GLY A 45 -7.12 -17.62 -32.91
N ASN A 46 -7.20 -16.42 -33.50
CA ASN A 46 -6.73 -16.11 -34.84
C ASN A 46 -6.46 -14.61 -34.96
N GLY A 47 -5.37 -14.19 -34.34
CA GLY A 47 -4.82 -12.83 -34.41
C GLY A 47 -3.30 -12.84 -34.30
N ARG A 48 -2.63 -13.82 -34.92
CA ARG A 48 -1.17 -13.74 -35.12
C ARG A 48 -0.88 -12.90 -36.35
N SER A 49 -0.63 -11.61 -36.14
CA SER A 49 0.43 -10.87 -36.82
C SER A 49 0.46 -9.45 -36.27
N GLY A 50 1.52 -9.08 -35.52
CA GLY A 50 1.76 -7.67 -35.20
C GLY A 50 2.47 -7.33 -33.88
N LEU A 51 2.82 -8.27 -33.00
CA LEU A 51 3.80 -7.97 -31.94
C LEU A 51 5.19 -8.20 -32.52
N GLU A 52 5.78 -7.13 -33.06
CA GLU A 52 7.21 -7.08 -33.36
C GLU A 52 8.00 -7.59 -32.14
N GLN A 53 8.96 -8.48 -32.37
CA GLN A 53 9.95 -8.83 -31.35
C GLN A 53 10.55 -7.53 -30.82
N ALA A 54 10.57 -7.36 -29.49
CA ALA A 54 11.25 -6.25 -28.86
C ALA A 54 12.70 -6.16 -29.41
N THR A 55 12.97 -5.08 -30.15
CA THR A 55 14.28 -4.80 -30.79
C THR A 55 15.06 -3.72 -30.02
N GLY A 56 14.49 -3.21 -28.92
CA GLY A 56 15.10 -2.18 -28.10
C GLY A 56 16.31 -2.70 -27.32
N LYS A 57 17.22 -1.79 -26.98
CA LYS A 57 18.39 -2.11 -26.17
C LYS A 57 17.97 -2.24 -24.71
N ALA A 58 18.39 -3.32 -24.05
CA ALA A 58 18.31 -3.46 -22.60
C ALA A 58 19.01 -2.30 -21.86
N LEU A 59 18.73 -2.13 -20.57
CA LEU A 59 19.15 -0.94 -19.84
C LEU A 59 20.66 -0.92 -19.61
N GLU A 60 21.29 0.18 -20.00
CA GLU A 60 22.67 0.54 -19.67
C GLU A 60 22.69 1.51 -18.47
N PHE A 61 23.51 1.26 -17.46
CA PHE A 61 23.64 2.13 -16.29
C PHE A 61 25.04 2.75 -16.24
N ALA A 62 25.13 4.04 -15.94
CA ALA A 62 26.38 4.71 -15.62
C ALA A 62 26.58 4.77 -14.09
N SER A 63 27.82 4.95 -13.64
CA SER A 63 28.12 5.23 -12.22
C SER A 63 27.88 6.71 -11.93
N GLU A 64 26.66 7.06 -11.56
CA GLU A 64 26.22 8.44 -11.28
C GLU A 64 26.24 8.75 -9.78
N PHE A 65 26.03 7.74 -8.93
CA PHE A 65 25.94 7.85 -7.48
C PHE A 65 27.11 7.19 -6.78
N CYS A 66 27.28 5.89 -6.98
CA CYS A 66 28.36 5.12 -6.42
C CYS A 66 29.63 5.34 -7.26
N PRO A 67 30.73 5.89 -6.70
CA PRO A 67 31.98 6.11 -7.44
C PRO A 67 32.44 4.82 -8.11
N ALA A 68 32.91 4.87 -9.37
CA ALA A 68 33.34 3.68 -10.11
C ALA A 68 34.32 2.79 -9.30
N ASP A 69 34.20 1.47 -9.46
CA ASP A 69 35.05 0.45 -8.82
C ASP A 69 35.10 0.48 -7.27
N THR A 70 34.12 1.13 -6.63
CA THR A 70 33.99 1.22 -5.17
C THR A 70 32.82 0.37 -4.66
N ASP A 71 33.01 -0.34 -3.55
CA ASP A 71 31.90 -0.96 -2.80
C ASP A 71 31.01 0.15 -2.22
N PRO A 72 29.70 0.21 -2.52
CA PRO A 72 28.82 1.23 -1.96
C PRO A 72 28.92 1.34 -0.43
N PHE A 73 29.16 0.24 0.27
CA PHE A 73 29.23 0.24 1.73
C PHE A 73 30.57 0.73 2.31
N SER A 74 31.60 0.96 1.49
CA SER A 74 32.84 1.63 1.92
C SER A 74 32.76 3.15 1.76
N THR A 75 31.64 3.69 1.26
CA THR A 75 31.44 5.13 1.06
C THR A 75 30.91 5.87 2.30
N VAL A 76 30.81 5.18 3.44
CA VAL A 76 30.39 5.74 4.74
C VAL A 76 31.30 5.22 5.84
N GLU A 77 31.42 6.00 6.91
CA GLU A 77 31.98 5.53 8.18
C GLU A 77 30.93 4.77 8.98
N TRP A 78 31.34 3.71 9.67
CA TRP A 78 30.46 2.83 10.44
C TRP A 78 30.70 2.96 11.94
N GLU A 79 29.62 2.91 12.72
CA GLU A 79 29.66 2.93 14.17
C GLU A 79 28.84 1.77 14.75
N LEU A 80 29.30 1.24 15.88
CA LEU A 80 28.50 0.33 16.70
C LEU A 80 27.60 1.15 17.63
N ARG A 81 26.30 0.92 17.55
CA ARG A 81 25.29 1.64 18.32
C ARG A 81 24.31 0.69 19.00
N THR A 82 23.77 1.14 20.13
CA THR A 82 22.63 0.49 20.79
C THR A 82 21.34 1.14 20.31
N ALA A 83 20.44 0.32 19.77
CA ALA A 83 19.06 0.72 19.52
C ALA A 83 18.21 0.41 20.77
N SER A 84 17.49 1.40 21.29
CA SER A 84 16.67 1.25 22.49
C SER A 84 15.36 2.03 22.34
N ILE A 85 14.23 1.34 22.56
CA ILE A 85 12.89 1.93 22.58
C ILE A 85 12.34 1.76 23.99
N LYS A 86 11.85 2.86 24.57
CA LYS A 86 11.27 2.89 25.90
C LYS A 86 9.78 3.20 25.85
N ASP A 87 9.04 2.72 26.84
CA ASP A 87 7.65 3.13 27.08
C ASP A 87 7.55 4.49 27.77
N GLU A 88 6.32 4.96 28.00
CA GLU A 88 6.02 6.24 28.64
C GLU A 88 6.52 6.32 30.10
N ASN A 89 6.74 5.18 30.75
CA ASN A 89 7.27 5.07 32.11
C ASN A 89 8.80 4.88 32.14
N GLY A 90 9.46 4.90 30.99
CA GLY A 90 10.90 4.70 30.84
C GLY A 90 11.36 3.24 30.87
N GLY A 91 10.43 2.27 30.88
CA GLY A 91 10.71 0.84 30.75
C GLY A 91 11.19 0.49 29.35
N VAL A 92 12.12 -0.46 29.22
CA VAL A 92 12.69 -0.87 27.92
C VAL A 92 11.72 -1.82 27.22
N LEU A 93 11.17 -1.38 26.08
CA LEU A 93 10.31 -2.19 25.21
C LEU A 93 11.10 -3.02 24.20
N PHE A 94 12.24 -2.50 23.76
CA PHE A 94 13.12 -3.14 22.80
C PHE A 94 14.55 -2.64 23.01
N GLU A 95 15.51 -3.54 22.96
CA GLU A 95 16.93 -3.20 22.94
C GLU A 95 17.73 -4.18 22.08
N GLN A 96 18.68 -3.65 21.33
CA GLN A 96 19.71 -4.43 20.65
C GLN A 96 21.01 -3.62 20.63
N THR A 97 22.08 -4.20 21.17
CA THR A 97 23.41 -3.58 21.22
C THR A 97 24.24 -3.94 19.99
N ASP A 98 25.38 -3.27 19.85
CA ASP A 98 26.42 -3.61 18.87
C ASP A 98 25.91 -3.66 17.41
N CYS A 99 24.96 -2.78 17.08
CA CYS A 99 24.43 -2.66 15.73
C CYS A 99 25.36 -1.78 14.88
N GLU A 100 25.81 -2.28 13.73
CA GLU A 100 26.63 -1.55 12.77
C GLU A 100 25.75 -0.61 11.93
N ILE A 101 25.89 0.70 12.15
CA ILE A 101 25.07 1.76 11.55
C ILE A 101 25.99 2.81 10.92
N PRO A 102 25.65 3.42 9.76
CA PRO A 102 26.42 4.54 9.25
C PRO A 102 26.45 5.72 10.24
N ALA A 103 27.62 6.32 10.44
CA ALA A 103 27.83 7.36 11.44
C ALA A 103 26.87 8.57 11.26
N ASP A 104 26.53 8.91 10.02
CA ASP A 104 25.65 10.04 9.72
C ASP A 104 24.15 9.76 9.90
N TRP A 105 23.75 8.52 10.19
CA TRP A 105 22.34 8.22 10.46
C TRP A 105 21.91 8.77 11.83
N SER A 106 20.68 9.27 11.93
CA SER A 106 20.18 9.79 13.21
C SER A 106 19.89 8.67 14.22
N PRO A 107 19.92 8.96 15.54
CA PRO A 107 19.52 7.98 16.56
C PRO A 107 18.09 7.44 16.36
N LEU A 108 17.18 8.28 15.87
CA LEU A 108 15.82 7.85 15.53
C LEU A 108 15.83 6.85 14.37
N ALA A 109 16.60 7.10 13.31
CA ALA A 109 16.74 6.17 12.20
C ALA A 109 17.35 4.83 12.67
N THR A 110 18.35 4.87 13.55
CA THR A 110 18.91 3.68 14.21
C THR A 110 17.83 2.88 14.95
N ASN A 111 17.07 3.53 15.85
CA ASN A 111 16.03 2.84 16.61
C ASN A 111 14.95 2.22 15.72
N VAL A 112 14.53 2.93 14.67
CA VAL A 112 13.50 2.45 13.74
C VAL A 112 14.02 1.30 12.88
N VAL A 113 15.19 1.43 12.24
CA VAL A 113 15.73 0.39 11.35
C VAL A 113 15.98 -0.91 12.11
N VAL A 114 16.59 -0.82 13.29
CA VAL A 114 16.91 -1.99 14.09
C VAL A 114 15.64 -2.64 14.62
N SER A 115 14.73 -1.90 15.26
CA SER A 115 13.54 -2.51 15.88
C SER A 115 12.51 -3.06 14.89
N LYS A 116 12.42 -2.48 13.69
CA LYS A 116 11.35 -2.81 12.73
C LYS A 116 11.83 -3.59 11.53
N TYR A 117 13.01 -3.28 10.98
CA TYR A 117 13.42 -3.72 9.65
C TYR A 117 14.52 -4.79 9.66
N PHE A 118 15.32 -4.86 10.73
CA PHE A 118 16.23 -5.98 10.88
C PHE A 118 15.46 -7.30 10.98
N TYR A 119 15.87 -8.28 10.17
CA TYR A 119 15.37 -9.64 10.18
C TYR A 119 15.87 -10.42 11.41
N GLY A 120 15.13 -11.46 11.81
CA GLY A 120 15.48 -12.38 12.89
C GLY A 120 14.98 -11.95 14.27
N GLU A 121 14.84 -12.91 15.19
CA GLU A 121 14.47 -12.64 16.58
C GLU A 121 15.66 -12.05 17.37
N PRO A 122 15.47 -10.99 18.18
CA PRO A 122 16.55 -10.46 19.01
C PRO A 122 17.21 -11.53 19.90
N GLY A 123 18.55 -11.55 19.92
CA GLY A 123 19.32 -12.52 20.71
C GLY A 123 19.60 -13.85 20.01
N THR A 124 19.13 -14.07 18.78
CA THR A 124 19.46 -15.25 17.98
C THR A 124 20.57 -14.97 16.98
N SER A 125 21.19 -16.04 16.43
CA SER A 125 22.27 -15.92 15.44
C SER A 125 21.79 -15.47 14.05
N GLU A 126 20.49 -15.58 13.76
CA GLU A 126 19.90 -15.12 12.50
C GLU A 126 19.56 -13.63 12.50
N ARG A 127 19.65 -12.96 13.65
CA ARG A 127 19.34 -11.55 13.80
C ARG A 127 20.30 -10.70 12.98
N GLU A 128 19.76 -9.87 12.09
CA GLU A 128 20.54 -8.83 11.43
C GLU A 128 21.10 -7.87 12.50
N THR A 129 22.36 -7.50 12.33
CA THR A 129 23.12 -6.62 13.24
C THR A 129 23.71 -5.43 12.50
N SER A 130 23.55 -5.34 11.18
CA SER A 130 24.11 -4.26 10.36
C SER A 130 23.13 -3.76 9.31
N VAL A 131 23.08 -2.43 9.11
CA VAL A 131 22.34 -1.82 7.99
C VAL A 131 22.90 -2.30 6.64
N ARG A 132 24.19 -2.67 6.58
CA ARG A 132 24.79 -3.32 5.40
C ARG A 132 24.05 -4.58 5.01
N GLN A 133 23.74 -5.45 5.97
CA GLN A 133 23.05 -6.71 5.73
C GLN A 133 21.65 -6.47 5.15
N LEU A 134 20.88 -5.57 5.76
CA LEU A 134 19.54 -5.19 5.31
C LEU A 134 19.54 -4.64 3.88
N ILE A 135 20.42 -3.67 3.59
CA ILE A 135 20.48 -3.04 2.26
C ILE A 135 20.96 -4.04 1.22
N HIS A 136 22.05 -4.76 1.49
CA HIS A 136 22.58 -5.77 0.58
C HIS A 136 21.53 -6.82 0.25
N ARG A 137 20.80 -7.31 1.27
CA ARG A 137 19.76 -8.32 1.08
C ARG A 137 18.72 -7.89 0.06
N VAL A 138 18.26 -6.65 0.14
CA VAL A 138 17.24 -6.13 -0.76
C VAL A 138 17.82 -5.80 -2.14
N SER A 139 18.88 -5.00 -2.20
CA SER A 139 19.43 -4.51 -3.48
C SER A 139 20.05 -5.62 -4.33
N ARG A 140 20.74 -6.58 -3.70
CA ARG A 140 21.34 -7.73 -4.40
C ARG A 140 20.26 -8.60 -5.01
N THR A 141 19.24 -8.97 -4.23
CA THR A 141 18.14 -9.81 -4.72
C THR A 141 17.37 -9.15 -5.85
N ILE A 142 17.03 -7.85 -5.76
CA ILE A 142 16.41 -7.13 -6.87
C ILE A 142 17.31 -7.15 -8.12
N THR A 143 18.62 -6.97 -7.95
CA THR A 143 19.54 -6.99 -9.09
C THR A 143 19.64 -8.37 -9.73
N ASP A 144 19.73 -9.43 -8.94
CA ASP A 144 19.81 -10.81 -9.46
C ASP A 144 18.55 -11.19 -10.24
N TRP A 145 17.38 -10.79 -9.74
CA TRP A 145 16.12 -10.92 -10.47
C TRP A 145 16.11 -10.10 -11.76
N GLY A 146 16.64 -8.87 -11.73
CA GLY A 146 16.77 -8.03 -12.92
C GLY A 146 17.69 -8.63 -14.00
N LYS A 147 18.79 -9.26 -13.57
CA LYS A 147 19.70 -9.99 -14.46
C LYS A 147 19.02 -11.21 -15.08
N ALA A 148 18.36 -12.03 -14.26
CA ALA A 148 17.61 -13.19 -14.72
C ALA A 148 16.45 -12.80 -15.66
N GLY A 149 15.81 -11.66 -15.41
CA GLY A 149 14.72 -11.11 -16.21
C GLY A 149 15.16 -10.36 -17.47
N GLY A 150 16.46 -10.26 -17.77
CA GLY A 150 16.96 -9.61 -18.99
C GLY A 150 16.78 -8.08 -19.02
N TYR A 151 16.70 -7.42 -17.86
CA TYR A 151 16.53 -5.96 -17.79
C TYR A 151 17.79 -5.18 -18.19
N PHE A 152 18.97 -5.77 -18.01
CA PHE A 152 20.25 -5.09 -18.18
C PHE A 152 20.95 -5.52 -19.48
N ALA A 153 21.64 -4.58 -20.13
CA ALA A 153 22.37 -4.83 -21.37
C ALA A 153 23.59 -5.75 -21.20
N SER A 154 24.15 -5.79 -19.99
CA SER A 154 25.27 -6.64 -19.65
C SER A 154 25.25 -7.01 -18.17
N GLU A 155 26.06 -8.02 -17.81
CA GLU A 155 26.30 -8.38 -16.41
C GLU A 155 26.87 -7.20 -15.60
N GLU A 156 27.69 -6.38 -16.26
CA GLU A 156 28.32 -5.18 -15.70
C GLU A 156 27.30 -4.07 -15.45
N ASP A 157 26.31 -3.90 -16.33
CA ASP A 157 25.20 -2.97 -16.11
C ASP A 157 24.34 -3.38 -14.91
N GLY A 158 24.11 -4.68 -14.73
CA GLY A 158 23.45 -5.18 -13.52
C GLY A 158 24.28 -4.90 -12.26
N GLU A 159 25.60 -5.09 -12.29
CA GLU A 159 26.45 -4.74 -11.14
C GLU A 159 26.51 -3.23 -10.88
N ARG A 160 26.50 -2.40 -11.93
CA ARG A 160 26.36 -0.94 -11.76
C ARG A 160 25.02 -0.61 -11.11
N PHE A 161 23.91 -1.18 -11.57
CA PHE A 161 22.61 -0.99 -10.95
C PHE A 161 22.59 -1.38 -9.46
N TYR A 162 23.17 -2.54 -9.09
CA TYR A 162 23.31 -2.96 -7.69
C TYR A 162 24.03 -1.91 -6.84
N ARG A 163 25.15 -1.38 -7.36
CA ARG A 163 25.98 -0.39 -6.68
C ARG A 163 25.25 0.96 -6.53
N GLU A 164 24.58 1.42 -7.58
CA GLU A 164 23.78 2.65 -7.57
C GLU A 164 22.61 2.53 -6.57
N LEU A 165 21.82 1.45 -6.63
CA LEU A 165 20.69 1.24 -5.74
C LEU A 165 21.13 1.11 -4.27
N SER A 166 22.19 0.35 -4.00
CA SER A 166 22.72 0.19 -2.65
C SER A 166 23.22 1.51 -2.09
N TRP A 167 23.92 2.31 -2.91
CA TRP A 167 24.40 3.63 -2.52
C TRP A 167 23.23 4.58 -2.21
N LEU A 168 22.21 4.64 -3.08
CA LEU A 168 21.03 5.50 -2.88
C LEU A 168 20.31 5.16 -1.56
N CYS A 169 20.15 3.87 -1.25
CA CYS A 169 19.55 3.42 0.00
C CYS A 169 20.43 3.75 1.22
N LEU A 170 21.75 3.51 1.13
CA LEU A 170 22.70 3.75 2.24
C LEU A 170 22.79 5.23 2.61
N HIS A 171 22.79 6.11 1.61
CA HIS A 171 22.86 7.56 1.77
C HIS A 171 21.48 8.22 1.96
N GLN A 172 20.42 7.42 2.09
CA GLN A 172 19.04 7.87 2.33
C GLN A 172 18.48 8.81 1.24
N HIS A 173 18.88 8.61 -0.02
CA HIS A 173 18.34 9.32 -1.18
C HIS A 173 16.95 8.83 -1.58
N GLY A 174 16.57 7.63 -1.17
CA GLY A 174 15.21 7.13 -1.29
C GLY A 174 15.00 5.85 -0.50
N ALA A 175 13.76 5.39 -0.43
CA ALA A 175 13.40 4.15 0.23
C ALA A 175 12.19 3.50 -0.45
N PHE A 176 12.16 2.17 -0.46
CA PHE A 176 10.99 1.39 -0.83
C PHE A 176 9.95 1.39 0.30
N ASN A 177 8.71 1.00 -0.03
CA ASN A 177 7.73 0.66 0.98
C ASN A 177 8.20 -0.47 1.90
N SER A 178 7.61 -0.52 3.09
CA SER A 178 8.08 -1.41 4.17
C SER A 178 8.08 -2.91 3.82
N PRO A 179 7.06 -3.48 3.14
CA PRO A 179 7.10 -4.88 2.70
C PRO A 179 8.35 -5.31 1.92
N VAL A 180 8.93 -4.42 1.09
CA VAL A 180 10.20 -4.71 0.40
C VAL A 180 11.31 -4.99 1.40
N TRP A 181 11.47 -4.12 2.40
CA TRP A 181 12.49 -4.28 3.44
C TRP A 181 12.27 -5.49 4.35
N PHE A 182 11.00 -5.80 4.66
CA PHE A 182 10.64 -6.93 5.51
C PHE A 182 10.92 -8.28 4.83
N ASN A 183 10.61 -8.41 3.54
CA ASN A 183 10.45 -9.73 2.93
C ASN A 183 11.46 -10.03 1.82
N VAL A 184 11.91 -9.02 1.06
CA VAL A 184 12.76 -9.26 -0.13
C VAL A 184 14.13 -9.76 0.30
N GLY A 185 14.59 -10.83 -0.35
CA GLY A 185 15.91 -11.43 -0.14
C GLY A 185 16.03 -12.37 1.07
N LEU A 186 15.00 -12.55 1.90
CA LEU A 186 15.07 -13.48 3.04
C LEU A 186 15.34 -14.94 2.60
N TYR A 187 14.66 -15.41 1.56
CA TYR A 187 14.95 -16.73 0.99
C TYR A 187 16.30 -16.75 0.26
N HIS A 188 16.56 -15.77 -0.59
CA HIS A 188 17.70 -15.77 -1.51
C HIS A 188 19.04 -15.62 -0.79
N GLN A 189 19.10 -14.79 0.25
CA GLN A 189 20.33 -14.51 0.98
C GLN A 189 20.47 -15.37 2.24
N TYR A 190 19.36 -15.74 2.88
CA TYR A 190 19.37 -16.42 4.18
C TYR A 190 18.70 -17.80 4.19
N GLY A 191 18.11 -18.27 3.09
CA GLY A 191 17.47 -19.59 2.99
C GLY A 191 16.15 -19.72 3.77
N VAL A 192 15.51 -18.60 4.12
CA VAL A 192 14.28 -18.61 4.93
C VAL A 192 13.09 -19.05 4.06
N GLY A 193 12.57 -20.26 4.28
CA GLY A 193 11.40 -20.78 3.54
C GLY A 193 10.05 -20.23 4.05
N GLY A 194 9.84 -20.22 5.37
CA GLY A 194 8.54 -19.83 5.95
C GLY A 194 7.42 -20.85 5.69
N SER A 195 6.17 -20.37 5.60
CA SER A 195 4.99 -21.21 5.33
C SER A 195 4.62 -21.21 3.85
N ARG A 196 3.53 -21.90 3.47
CA ARG A 196 2.97 -21.81 2.11
C ARG A 196 2.83 -20.35 1.65
N GLY A 197 3.38 -20.03 0.48
CA GLY A 197 3.40 -18.68 -0.05
C GLY A 197 2.05 -18.19 -0.58
N ASN A 198 2.05 -16.97 -1.08
CA ASN A 198 0.90 -16.31 -1.70
C ASN A 198 0.86 -16.58 -3.22
N TYR A 199 -0.08 -16.02 -3.98
CA TYR A 199 -0.21 -16.28 -5.41
C TYR A 199 0.81 -15.48 -6.22
N ARG A 200 1.41 -16.06 -7.26
CA ARG A 200 2.26 -15.36 -8.22
C ARG A 200 1.88 -15.74 -9.64
N PHE A 201 2.23 -14.88 -10.59
CA PHE A 201 2.22 -15.24 -12.00
C PHE A 201 3.51 -15.99 -12.34
N ASP A 202 3.39 -17.23 -12.82
CA ASP A 202 4.51 -18.03 -13.32
C ASP A 202 4.73 -17.71 -14.81
N THR A 203 5.85 -17.07 -15.13
CA THR A 203 6.15 -16.57 -16.48
C THR A 203 6.44 -17.68 -17.49
N GLU A 204 6.91 -18.84 -17.05
CA GLU A 204 7.21 -19.98 -17.92
C GLU A 204 5.92 -20.67 -18.36
N THR A 205 5.02 -20.90 -17.40
CA THR A 205 3.75 -21.60 -17.63
C THR A 205 2.58 -20.67 -17.95
N LYS A 206 2.78 -19.35 -17.79
CA LYS A 206 1.78 -18.30 -17.98
C LYS A 206 0.51 -18.56 -17.16
N SER A 207 0.69 -18.94 -15.91
CA SER A 207 -0.42 -19.33 -15.02
C SER A 207 -0.21 -18.82 -13.61
N ILE A 208 -1.31 -18.66 -12.87
CA ILE A 208 -1.24 -18.32 -11.45
C ILE A 208 -0.91 -19.56 -10.64
N ARG A 209 0.12 -19.44 -9.80
CA ARG A 209 0.58 -20.52 -8.93
C ARG A 209 0.78 -20.03 -7.51
N ARG A 210 0.78 -20.98 -6.58
CA ARG A 210 1.02 -20.73 -5.17
C ARG A 210 2.25 -21.53 -4.74
N PRO A 211 3.40 -20.88 -4.44
CA PRO A 211 4.64 -21.55 -4.10
C PRO A 211 4.55 -22.21 -2.72
N GLU A 212 5.45 -23.16 -2.49
CA GLU A 212 5.53 -23.91 -1.23
C GLU A 212 6.04 -23.05 -0.07
N THR A 213 6.78 -21.99 -0.37
CA THR A 213 7.46 -21.12 0.59
C THR A 213 6.99 -19.68 0.45
N SER A 214 7.03 -18.89 1.53
CA SER A 214 6.47 -17.54 1.58
C SER A 214 7.46 -16.44 1.21
N TYR A 215 8.75 -16.75 1.14
CA TYR A 215 9.82 -15.76 0.94
C TYR A 215 10.64 -15.97 -0.33
N GLU A 216 10.48 -17.11 -1.02
CA GLU A 216 11.03 -17.28 -2.37
C GLU A 216 10.35 -16.31 -3.34
N PHE A 217 9.05 -16.12 -3.21
CA PHE A 217 8.31 -15.05 -3.88
C PHE A 217 7.64 -14.19 -2.81
N PRO A 218 8.31 -13.16 -2.29
CA PRO A 218 7.83 -12.40 -1.14
C PRO A 218 6.71 -11.43 -1.52
N GLN A 219 5.89 -11.03 -0.54
CA GLN A 219 5.01 -9.88 -0.70
C GLN A 219 5.84 -8.59 -0.69
N ALA A 220 5.93 -7.91 -1.83
CA ALA A 220 6.70 -6.67 -1.99
C ALA A 220 5.81 -5.40 -2.02
N SER A 221 4.51 -5.55 -2.27
CA SER A 221 3.56 -4.44 -2.39
C SER A 221 2.93 -4.05 -1.05
N ALA A 222 2.70 -2.76 -0.82
CA ALA A 222 2.08 -2.25 0.42
C ALA A 222 0.60 -1.95 0.29
N CYS A 223 0.12 -1.71 -0.93
CA CYS A 223 -1.19 -1.13 -1.21
C CYS A 223 -1.95 -1.99 -2.20
N PHE A 224 -3.20 -2.28 -1.87
CA PHE A 224 -4.07 -3.18 -2.65
C PHE A 224 -5.45 -2.56 -2.82
N ILE A 225 -6.05 -2.76 -3.98
CA ILE A 225 -7.46 -2.47 -4.24
C ILE A 225 -8.16 -3.81 -4.47
N GLN A 226 -9.35 -3.99 -3.90
CA GLN A 226 -10.13 -5.22 -4.05
C GLN A 226 -11.56 -4.93 -4.43
N SER A 227 -12.09 -5.72 -5.36
CA SER A 227 -13.51 -5.70 -5.71
C SER A 227 -14.34 -6.52 -4.72
N VAL A 228 -15.66 -6.28 -4.75
CA VAL A 228 -16.66 -7.14 -4.12
C VAL A 228 -17.94 -7.19 -4.95
N GLU A 229 -18.47 -8.38 -5.14
CA GLU A 229 -19.78 -8.61 -5.74
C GLU A 229 -20.89 -8.66 -4.70
N ASP A 230 -22.12 -8.36 -5.14
CA ASP A 230 -23.32 -8.34 -4.30
C ASP A 230 -23.88 -9.74 -4.03
N ASN A 231 -23.05 -10.61 -3.45
CA ASN A 231 -23.44 -11.94 -2.99
C ASN A 231 -22.64 -12.32 -1.73
N MET A 232 -23.23 -13.18 -0.89
CA MET A 232 -22.63 -13.52 0.41
C MET A 232 -21.28 -14.25 0.30
N GLU A 233 -21.07 -15.02 -0.76
CA GLU A 233 -19.81 -15.74 -0.98
C GLU A 233 -18.67 -14.74 -1.22
N ASP A 234 -18.90 -13.75 -2.08
CA ASP A 234 -17.88 -12.76 -2.43
C ASP A 234 -17.64 -11.73 -1.32
N ILE A 235 -18.69 -11.34 -0.58
CA ILE A 235 -18.58 -10.52 0.63
C ILE A 235 -17.70 -11.22 1.68
N MET A 236 -17.86 -12.54 1.88
CA MET A 236 -17.03 -13.30 2.82
C MET A 236 -15.64 -13.63 2.26
N ARG A 237 -15.50 -13.77 0.93
CA ARG A 237 -14.18 -13.85 0.26
C ARG A 237 -13.37 -12.60 0.55
N LEU A 238 -13.95 -11.41 0.42
CA LEU A 238 -13.27 -10.15 0.71
C LEU A 238 -12.75 -10.14 2.15
N ALA A 239 -13.61 -10.44 3.14
CA ALA A 239 -13.20 -10.56 4.55
C ALA A 239 -11.98 -11.48 4.73
N THR A 240 -12.00 -12.65 4.09
CA THR A 240 -10.88 -13.62 4.14
C THR A 240 -9.60 -13.03 3.53
N SER A 241 -9.72 -12.38 2.37
CA SER A 241 -8.60 -11.79 1.66
C SER A 241 -7.95 -10.65 2.45
N GLU A 242 -8.76 -9.77 3.06
CA GLU A 242 -8.27 -8.67 3.90
C GLU A 242 -7.49 -9.18 5.11
N ALA A 243 -8.01 -10.21 5.79
CA ALA A 243 -7.29 -10.84 6.90
C ALA A 243 -5.91 -11.35 6.48
N MET A 244 -5.81 -11.95 5.28
CA MET A 244 -4.55 -12.42 4.74
C MET A 244 -3.60 -11.29 4.35
N LEU A 245 -4.11 -10.19 3.78
CA LEU A 245 -3.32 -9.00 3.46
C LEU A 245 -2.72 -8.36 4.71
N PHE A 246 -3.53 -8.19 5.75
CA PHE A 246 -3.09 -7.59 7.01
C PHE A 246 -1.97 -8.42 7.64
N LYS A 247 -2.09 -9.75 7.67
CA LYS A 247 -1.07 -10.67 8.19
C LYS A 247 0.34 -10.37 7.64
N PHE A 248 0.47 -9.96 6.38
CA PHE A 248 1.76 -9.74 5.71
C PHE A 248 2.24 -8.28 5.70
N GLY A 249 1.58 -7.37 6.40
CA GLY A 249 2.10 -5.99 6.56
C GLY A 249 1.49 -4.94 5.62
N SER A 250 0.47 -5.29 4.84
CA SER A 250 -0.08 -4.43 3.79
C SER A 250 -1.51 -3.99 4.07
N GLY A 251 -1.91 -2.91 3.41
CA GLY A 251 -3.24 -2.33 3.54
C GLY A 251 -4.04 -2.42 2.26
N THR A 252 -5.36 -2.29 2.38
CA THR A 252 -6.31 -2.51 1.28
C THR A 252 -7.41 -1.47 1.25
N GLY A 253 -7.97 -1.18 0.09
CA GLY A 253 -9.24 -0.48 0.02
C GLY A 253 -10.22 -1.11 -0.94
N THR A 254 -11.49 -0.84 -0.66
CA THR A 254 -12.63 -1.40 -1.38
C THR A 254 -13.75 -0.36 -1.41
N ASP A 255 -14.38 -0.24 -2.57
CA ASP A 255 -15.64 0.47 -2.72
C ASP A 255 -16.79 -0.51 -2.53
N LEU A 256 -17.75 -0.13 -1.69
CA LEU A 256 -18.87 -1.01 -1.33
C LEU A 256 -20.17 -0.60 -2.03
N SER A 257 -20.11 0.28 -3.03
CA SER A 257 -21.30 0.74 -3.76
C SER A 257 -21.90 -0.33 -4.66
N THR A 258 -21.19 -1.45 -4.87
CA THR A 258 -21.70 -2.64 -5.54
C THR A 258 -22.67 -3.43 -4.67
N ILE A 259 -22.56 -3.35 -3.35
CA ILE A 259 -23.44 -4.07 -2.42
C ILE A 259 -24.80 -3.36 -2.36
N ARG A 260 -25.89 -4.10 -2.54
CA ARG A 260 -27.24 -3.54 -2.52
C ARG A 260 -27.54 -2.79 -1.22
N SER A 261 -28.32 -1.71 -1.32
CA SER A 261 -28.68 -0.89 -0.16
C SER A 261 -29.55 -1.65 0.84
N SER A 262 -29.44 -1.28 2.11
CA SER A 262 -30.37 -1.68 3.18
C SER A 262 -31.85 -1.30 2.90
N ARG A 263 -32.08 -0.40 1.94
CA ARG A 263 -33.38 0.14 1.53
C ARG A 263 -33.99 -0.62 0.34
N GLU A 264 -33.26 -1.56 -0.26
CA GLU A 264 -33.73 -2.39 -1.37
C GLU A 264 -34.44 -3.67 -0.87
N LYS A 265 -34.79 -4.59 -1.77
CA LYS A 265 -35.48 -5.85 -1.45
C LYS A 265 -34.61 -7.07 -1.77
N LEU A 266 -34.78 -8.12 -0.98
CA LEU A 266 -34.23 -9.44 -1.29
C LEU A 266 -35.23 -10.27 -2.11
N SER A 267 -34.71 -11.14 -2.98
CA SER A 267 -35.51 -12.04 -3.81
C SER A 267 -36.35 -13.02 -2.97
N GLY A 268 -35.84 -13.45 -1.81
CA GLY A 268 -36.54 -14.30 -0.85
C GLY A 268 -37.50 -13.56 0.11
N GLY A 269 -37.68 -12.24 -0.05
CA GLY A 269 -38.40 -11.39 0.90
C GLY A 269 -37.51 -10.84 2.02
N GLY A 270 -37.93 -9.72 2.61
CA GLY A 270 -37.14 -8.97 3.61
C GLY A 270 -36.25 -7.89 3.01
N THR A 271 -35.49 -7.22 3.88
CA THR A 271 -34.57 -6.13 3.53
C THR A 271 -33.11 -6.58 3.66
N PRO A 272 -32.21 -6.14 2.77
CA PRO A 272 -30.76 -6.39 2.90
C PRO A 272 -30.20 -5.73 4.16
N SER A 273 -29.04 -6.20 4.61
CA SER A 273 -28.30 -5.53 5.70
C SER A 273 -27.60 -4.24 5.27
N GLY A 274 -27.39 -4.05 3.96
CA GLY A 274 -26.66 -2.93 3.37
C GLY A 274 -25.13 -2.98 3.59
N PRO A 275 -24.35 -2.17 2.85
CA PRO A 275 -22.90 -2.14 2.94
C PRO A 275 -22.38 -1.84 4.35
N LEU A 276 -23.00 -0.92 5.09
CA LEU A 276 -22.55 -0.52 6.43
C LEU A 276 -22.52 -1.67 7.45
N SER A 277 -23.41 -2.65 7.30
CA SER A 277 -23.41 -3.82 8.17
C SER A 277 -22.17 -4.70 7.93
N PHE A 278 -21.78 -4.88 6.67
CA PHE A 278 -20.56 -5.62 6.30
C PHE A 278 -19.29 -4.81 6.59
N MET A 279 -19.34 -3.47 6.48
CA MET A 279 -18.24 -2.61 6.91
C MET A 279 -17.83 -2.85 8.36
N ARG A 280 -18.79 -3.17 9.25
CA ARG A 280 -18.49 -3.54 10.66
C ARG A 280 -17.71 -4.85 10.74
N VAL A 281 -18.03 -5.83 9.90
CA VAL A 281 -17.27 -7.09 9.84
C VAL A 281 -15.83 -6.81 9.44
N TYR A 282 -15.63 -6.04 8.37
CA TYR A 282 -14.30 -5.72 7.87
C TYR A 282 -13.49 -4.85 8.83
N ASP A 283 -14.12 -3.90 9.52
CA ASP A 283 -13.51 -3.11 10.60
C ASP A 283 -12.99 -4.02 11.73
N GLN A 284 -13.77 -5.01 12.14
CA GLN A 284 -13.34 -5.94 13.19
C GLN A 284 -12.21 -6.86 12.73
N ILE A 285 -12.18 -7.27 11.46
CA ILE A 285 -11.04 -8.00 10.90
C ILE A 285 -9.76 -7.17 10.99
N ALA A 286 -9.83 -5.88 10.62
CA ALA A 286 -8.72 -4.95 10.76
C ALA A 286 -8.31 -4.73 12.23
N ALA A 287 -9.25 -4.80 13.17
CA ALA A 287 -8.97 -4.70 14.61
C ALA A 287 -8.22 -5.93 15.15
N VAL A 288 -8.59 -7.15 14.73
CA VAL A 288 -8.07 -8.38 15.33
C VAL A 288 -6.78 -8.89 14.66
N VAL A 289 -6.55 -8.60 13.38
CA VAL A 289 -5.36 -9.06 12.66
C VAL A 289 -4.23 -8.04 12.77
N LYS A 290 -3.20 -8.37 13.56
CA LYS A 290 -1.98 -7.55 13.68
C LYS A 290 -1.12 -7.66 12.42
N SER A 291 -0.64 -6.52 11.93
CA SER A 291 0.00 -6.46 10.63
C SER A 291 1.48 -6.87 10.65
N GLY A 292 1.87 -7.81 9.79
CA GLY A 292 3.27 -8.25 9.61
C GLY A 292 3.86 -8.99 10.82
N GLY A 293 3.04 -9.55 11.71
CA GLY A 293 3.51 -10.16 12.97
C GLY A 293 4.15 -9.17 13.96
N LYS A 294 4.01 -7.86 13.71
CA LYS A 294 4.46 -6.77 14.58
C LYS A 294 3.24 -6.08 15.19
N THR A 295 3.45 -5.16 16.14
CA THR A 295 2.39 -4.40 16.84
C THR A 295 1.67 -3.35 15.97
N ARG A 296 1.72 -3.43 14.64
CA ARG A 296 1.11 -2.43 13.74
C ARG A 296 -0.36 -2.75 13.49
N ARG A 297 -1.23 -1.74 13.59
CA ARG A 297 -2.65 -1.85 13.20
C ARG A 297 -2.77 -2.08 11.69
N ALA A 298 -3.80 -2.82 11.28
CA ALA A 298 -4.17 -2.93 9.88
C ALA A 298 -4.54 -1.55 9.30
N ALA A 299 -4.40 -1.39 7.99
CA ALA A 299 -4.77 -0.17 7.28
C ALA A 299 -5.80 -0.52 6.21
N LYS A 300 -6.98 0.12 6.28
CA LYS A 300 -8.11 -0.15 5.38
C LYS A 300 -8.74 1.15 4.90
N MET A 301 -9.14 1.22 3.63
CA MET A 301 -10.04 2.23 3.08
C MET A 301 -11.39 1.59 2.75
N GLN A 302 -12.48 2.27 3.08
CA GLN A 302 -13.81 1.92 2.59
C GLN A 302 -14.43 3.15 1.95
N SER A 303 -14.94 2.99 0.74
CA SER A 303 -15.65 4.06 0.05
C SER A 303 -17.08 3.68 -0.31
N LEU A 304 -17.87 4.72 -0.49
CA LEU A 304 -19.22 4.63 -1.02
C LEU A 304 -19.46 5.83 -1.94
N LYS A 305 -20.06 5.59 -3.11
CA LYS A 305 -20.37 6.63 -4.10
C LYS A 305 -21.57 7.46 -3.67
N ASP A 306 -21.54 8.74 -4.01
CA ASP A 306 -22.55 9.77 -3.74
C ASP A 306 -23.99 9.37 -4.12
N TRP A 307 -24.16 8.55 -5.15
CA TRP A 307 -25.47 8.10 -5.63
C TRP A 307 -26.05 6.92 -4.84
N HIS A 308 -25.29 6.28 -3.95
CA HIS A 308 -25.73 5.09 -3.23
C HIS A 308 -26.80 5.42 -2.16
N PRO A 309 -27.89 4.65 -2.01
CA PRO A 309 -29.00 5.04 -1.12
C PRO A 309 -28.65 5.10 0.38
N ASP A 310 -27.61 4.38 0.80
CA ASP A 310 -27.09 4.39 2.19
C ASP A 310 -25.98 5.43 2.42
N VAL A 311 -25.72 6.34 1.46
CA VAL A 311 -24.59 7.29 1.55
C VAL A 311 -24.68 8.26 2.73
N MET A 312 -25.88 8.73 3.10
CA MET A 312 -26.02 9.61 4.26
C MET A 312 -25.67 8.89 5.56
N ASP A 313 -26.06 7.62 5.69
CA ASP A 313 -25.71 6.81 6.85
C ASP A 313 -24.19 6.55 6.89
N PHE A 314 -23.57 6.35 5.72
CA PHE A 314 -22.12 6.22 5.58
C PHE A 314 -21.39 7.49 6.03
N ILE A 315 -21.84 8.67 5.56
CA ILE A 315 -21.29 9.98 5.90
C ILE A 315 -21.26 10.18 7.41
N GLN A 316 -22.34 9.80 8.09
CA GLN A 316 -22.50 10.01 9.53
C GLN A 316 -21.92 8.88 10.38
N ALA A 317 -21.43 7.79 9.78
CA ALA A 317 -21.13 6.54 10.47
C ALA A 317 -20.10 6.72 11.60
N LYS A 318 -18.93 7.27 11.27
CA LYS A 318 -17.84 7.48 12.24
C LYS A 318 -18.15 8.56 13.27
N ALA A 319 -18.78 9.67 12.85
CA ALA A 319 -19.14 10.75 13.77
C ALA A 319 -20.09 10.26 14.88
N LYS A 320 -21.07 9.40 14.52
CA LYS A 320 -21.98 8.76 15.48
C LYS A 320 -21.27 7.80 16.43
N GLU A 321 -20.27 7.04 15.96
CA GLU A 321 -19.47 6.17 16.84
C GLU A 321 -18.56 6.99 17.78
N GLU A 322 -17.98 8.08 17.28
CA GLU A 322 -17.15 9.00 18.07
C GLU A 322 -17.96 9.67 19.21
N GLU A 323 -19.22 10.06 18.95
CA GLU A 323 -20.13 10.55 19.98
C GLU A 323 -20.36 9.52 21.11
N LYS A 324 -20.43 8.23 20.77
CA LYS A 324 -20.52 7.16 21.78
C LYS A 324 -19.25 7.07 22.60
N ALA A 325 -18.07 7.09 21.97
CA ALA A 325 -16.79 7.06 22.70
C ALA A 325 -16.66 8.26 23.65
N ARG A 326 -17.01 9.47 23.20
CA ARG A 326 -17.03 10.66 24.06
C ARG A 326 -18.00 10.52 25.22
N THR A 327 -19.21 10.00 24.98
CA THR A 327 -20.18 9.73 26.05
C THR A 327 -19.63 8.76 27.10
N LEU A 328 -18.91 7.72 26.67
CA LEU A 328 -18.24 6.77 27.58
C LEU A 328 -17.13 7.45 28.39
N ILE A 329 -16.30 8.27 27.74
CA ILE A 329 -15.21 9.02 28.39
C ILE A 329 -15.77 10.03 29.40
N ASP A 330 -16.77 10.81 29.00
CA ASP A 330 -17.42 11.84 29.84
C ASP A 330 -18.15 11.25 31.05
N SER A 331 -18.50 9.96 31.01
CA SER A 331 -19.03 9.25 32.18
C SER A 331 -18.00 9.11 33.32
N GLY A 332 -16.71 9.33 33.04
CA GLY A 332 -15.60 9.18 33.97
C GLY A 332 -15.21 7.71 34.25
N LYS A 333 -15.85 6.74 33.59
CA LYS A 333 -15.57 5.30 33.76
C LYS A 333 -14.50 4.76 32.81
N TYR A 334 -14.22 5.49 31.72
CA TYR A 334 -13.31 5.07 30.67
C TYR A 334 -12.28 6.18 30.41
N GLU A 335 -11.04 5.79 30.13
CA GLU A 335 -9.96 6.75 29.87
C GLU A 335 -10.11 7.40 28.50
N ALA A 336 -9.72 8.69 28.41
CA ALA A 336 -9.58 9.44 27.17
C ALA A 336 -8.31 9.02 26.40
N ASN A 337 -8.15 7.72 26.18
CA ASN A 337 -7.01 7.13 25.50
C ASN A 337 -7.50 6.44 24.23
N PHE A 338 -6.93 6.79 23.08
CA PHE A 338 -7.28 6.18 21.79
C PHE A 338 -6.95 4.67 21.70
N ASN A 339 -6.08 4.17 22.57
CA ASN A 339 -5.83 2.74 22.75
C ASN A 339 -6.67 2.11 23.87
N GLY A 340 -7.54 2.89 24.52
CA GLY A 340 -8.35 2.49 25.65
C GLY A 340 -9.67 1.80 25.26
N GLU A 341 -10.38 1.30 26.28
CA GLU A 341 -11.57 0.47 26.11
C GLU A 341 -12.69 1.19 25.33
N ALA A 342 -12.90 2.49 25.58
CA ALA A 342 -13.93 3.28 24.90
C ALA A 342 -13.80 3.18 23.36
N TYR A 343 -12.62 3.48 22.82
CA TYR A 343 -12.36 3.39 21.38
C TYR A 343 -12.33 1.96 20.86
N SER A 344 -11.87 1.00 21.66
CA SER A 344 -11.87 -0.42 21.25
C SER A 344 -13.27 -1.04 21.17
N SER A 345 -14.28 -0.40 21.78
CA SER A 345 -15.65 -0.92 21.87
C SER A 345 -16.61 -0.39 20.79
N ILE A 346 -16.20 0.63 20.04
CA ILE A 346 -17.00 1.26 18.99
C ILE A 346 -16.55 0.80 17.60
N MET A 347 -17.36 1.08 16.58
CA MET A 347 -17.14 0.60 15.21
C MET A 347 -16.39 1.63 14.35
N PHE A 348 -15.86 1.14 13.23
CA PHE A 348 -15.25 1.91 12.14
C PHE A 348 -13.93 2.60 12.50
N GLN A 349 -13.32 2.29 13.64
CA GLN A 349 -12.06 2.91 14.09
C GLN A 349 -10.82 2.35 13.40
N ASN A 350 -10.96 1.27 12.62
CA ASN A 350 -9.87 0.55 11.97
C ASN A 350 -9.90 0.66 10.44
N ALA A 351 -10.72 1.55 9.90
CA ALA A 351 -10.78 1.86 8.48
C ALA A 351 -10.90 3.36 8.27
N ASN A 352 -10.24 3.91 7.26
CA ASN A 352 -10.52 5.23 6.70
C ASN A 352 -11.81 5.15 5.87
N LEU A 353 -12.65 6.18 5.96
CA LEU A 353 -13.87 6.29 5.17
C LEU A 353 -13.73 7.43 4.17
N SER A 354 -14.14 7.24 2.93
CA SER A 354 -14.23 8.34 1.96
C SER A 354 -15.48 8.25 1.10
N VAL A 355 -16.17 9.36 0.94
CA VAL A 355 -17.28 9.45 -0.02
C VAL A 355 -16.68 9.73 -1.39
N ARG A 356 -17.11 8.98 -2.40
CA ARG A 356 -16.75 9.24 -3.80
C ARG A 356 -17.80 10.13 -4.45
N VAL A 357 -17.43 11.37 -4.74
CA VAL A 357 -18.32 12.41 -5.27
C VAL A 357 -18.09 12.63 -6.76
N SER A 358 -19.18 12.73 -7.52
CA SER A 358 -19.19 13.03 -8.95
C SER A 358 -19.19 14.54 -9.21
N ASP A 359 -18.80 14.94 -10.42
CA ASP A 359 -18.94 16.34 -10.86
C ASP A 359 -20.42 16.79 -10.82
N GLU A 360 -21.35 15.89 -11.12
CA GLU A 360 -22.80 16.13 -11.07
C GLU A 360 -23.28 16.43 -9.64
N PHE A 361 -22.80 15.70 -8.64
CA PHE A 361 -23.10 16.00 -7.23
C PHE A 361 -22.52 17.35 -6.83
N MET A 362 -21.26 17.63 -7.20
CA MET A 362 -20.64 18.91 -6.87
C MET A 362 -21.38 20.10 -7.50
N GLN A 363 -21.85 19.95 -8.74
CA GLN A 363 -22.70 20.97 -9.39
C GLN A 363 -24.05 21.13 -8.67
N ALA A 364 -24.65 20.04 -8.18
CA ALA A 364 -25.86 20.11 -7.36
C ALA A 364 -25.60 20.85 -6.04
N VAL A 365 -24.44 20.67 -5.40
CA VAL A 365 -24.02 21.42 -4.21
C VAL A 365 -23.92 22.92 -4.52
N GLU A 366 -23.20 23.29 -5.57
CA GLU A 366 -22.97 24.70 -5.94
C GLU A 366 -24.26 25.44 -6.33
N SER A 367 -25.22 24.71 -6.91
CA SER A 367 -26.51 25.26 -7.35
C SER A 367 -27.63 25.17 -6.29
N ASP A 368 -27.31 24.69 -5.08
CA ASP A 368 -28.28 24.37 -4.01
C ASP A 368 -29.43 23.44 -4.47
N GLY A 369 -29.07 22.51 -5.35
CA GLY A 369 -29.97 21.51 -5.92
C GLY A 369 -30.29 20.35 -4.98
N THR A 370 -31.26 19.55 -5.39
CA THR A 370 -31.59 18.27 -4.75
C THR A 370 -30.76 17.15 -5.36
N TRP A 371 -30.22 16.27 -4.52
CA TRP A 371 -29.53 15.04 -4.92
C TRP A 371 -30.39 13.81 -4.61
N THR A 372 -30.79 13.08 -5.65
CA THR A 372 -31.58 11.85 -5.52
C THR A 372 -30.69 10.64 -5.73
N THR A 373 -30.60 9.79 -4.71
CA THR A 373 -29.88 8.51 -4.79
C THR A 373 -30.64 7.49 -5.66
N ARG A 374 -29.95 6.47 -6.15
CA ARG A 374 -30.51 5.43 -7.02
C ARG A 374 -30.30 4.03 -6.46
N SER A 375 -31.25 3.15 -6.74
CA SER A 375 -31.17 1.71 -6.44
C SER A 375 -29.93 1.08 -7.06
N VAL A 376 -29.25 0.18 -6.35
CA VAL A 376 -28.04 -0.50 -6.86
C VAL A 376 -28.42 -1.59 -7.86
N THR A 377 -29.52 -2.31 -7.63
CA THR A 377 -29.86 -3.51 -8.40
C THR A 377 -30.55 -3.25 -9.74
N ASP A 378 -31.19 -2.09 -9.91
CA ASP A 378 -31.96 -1.74 -11.11
C ASP A 378 -31.79 -0.30 -11.60
N ASP A 379 -30.84 0.46 -11.00
CA ASP A 379 -30.54 1.86 -11.32
C ASP A 379 -31.72 2.83 -11.23
N SER A 380 -32.87 2.41 -10.69
CA SER A 380 -34.04 3.28 -10.58
C SER A 380 -33.79 4.43 -9.58
N PRO A 381 -34.26 5.67 -9.85
CA PRO A 381 -34.16 6.80 -8.92
C PRO A 381 -35.19 6.67 -7.78
N ALA A 382 -35.21 5.50 -7.14
CA ALA A 382 -36.12 5.13 -6.06
C ALA A 382 -35.49 5.35 -4.67
N GLY A 383 -34.28 5.88 -4.61
CA GLY A 383 -33.58 6.16 -3.36
C GLY A 383 -34.03 7.47 -2.70
N PRO A 384 -33.62 7.70 -1.44
CA PRO A 384 -33.82 8.97 -0.76
C PRO A 384 -33.27 10.16 -1.56
N SER A 385 -33.93 11.32 -1.42
CA SER A 385 -33.47 12.59 -1.94
C SER A 385 -33.10 13.52 -0.79
N TYR A 386 -32.01 14.27 -0.97
CA TYR A 386 -31.47 15.20 0.03
C TYR A 386 -31.18 16.55 -0.63
N GLN A 387 -31.10 17.62 0.15
CA GLN A 387 -30.42 18.82 -0.35
C GLN A 387 -28.93 18.52 -0.48
N ALA A 388 -28.34 18.80 -1.64
CA ALA A 388 -26.94 18.49 -1.89
C ALA A 388 -26.01 19.27 -0.93
N SER A 389 -26.37 20.53 -0.64
CA SER A 389 -25.69 21.39 0.34
C SER A 389 -25.71 20.81 1.76
N GLU A 390 -26.81 20.16 2.17
CA GLU A 390 -26.92 19.45 3.45
C GLU A 390 -25.99 18.22 3.49
N MET A 391 -25.98 17.40 2.43
CA MET A 391 -25.05 16.27 2.33
C MET A 391 -23.59 16.72 2.44
N MET A 392 -23.23 17.79 1.74
CA MET A 392 -21.88 18.36 1.78
C MET A 392 -21.54 18.93 3.16
N HIS A 393 -22.51 19.54 3.84
CA HIS A 393 -22.35 19.99 5.23
C HIS A 393 -22.07 18.81 6.16
N GLU A 394 -22.81 17.70 6.06
CA GLU A 394 -22.59 16.51 6.88
C GLU A 394 -21.20 15.87 6.66
N ILE A 395 -20.73 15.83 5.41
CA ILE A 395 -19.35 15.41 5.08
C ILE A 395 -18.33 16.31 5.78
N SER A 396 -18.52 17.63 5.66
CA SER A 396 -17.63 18.63 6.26
C SER A 396 -17.65 18.56 7.79
N HIS A 397 -18.83 18.37 8.38
CA HIS A 397 -19.01 18.22 9.82
C HIS A 397 -18.31 16.96 10.34
N GLY A 398 -18.49 15.80 9.70
CA GLY A 398 -17.78 14.58 10.07
C GLY A 398 -16.26 14.76 10.01
N THR A 399 -15.76 15.32 8.91
CA THR A 399 -14.33 15.60 8.71
C THR A 399 -13.78 16.49 9.82
N TRP A 400 -14.49 17.57 10.16
CA TRP A 400 -14.10 18.46 11.26
C TRP A 400 -14.18 17.78 12.63
N TYR A 401 -15.20 16.95 12.85
CA TYR A 401 -15.53 16.37 14.14
C TYR A 401 -14.61 15.21 14.54
N CYS A 402 -14.27 14.33 13.58
CA CYS A 402 -13.47 13.13 13.82
C CYS A 402 -12.47 12.79 12.70
N GLY A 403 -12.32 13.63 11.67
CA GLY A 403 -11.39 13.39 10.55
C GLY A 403 -11.97 12.60 9.38
N ASP A 404 -13.23 12.16 9.46
CA ASP A 404 -13.88 11.32 8.44
C ASP A 404 -15.36 11.68 8.23
N PRO A 405 -15.92 11.44 7.04
CA PRO A 405 -15.28 10.81 5.89
C PRO A 405 -14.42 11.81 5.10
N GLY A 406 -13.34 11.31 4.49
CA GLY A 406 -12.66 12.04 3.42
C GLY A 406 -13.50 12.15 2.15
N LEU A 407 -12.97 12.88 1.17
CA LEU A 407 -13.57 13.02 -0.16
C LEU A 407 -12.63 12.50 -1.25
N GLN A 408 -13.22 11.80 -2.23
CA GLN A 408 -12.55 11.34 -3.44
C GLN A 408 -13.39 11.76 -4.65
N TYR A 409 -12.78 12.41 -5.64
CA TYR A 409 -13.49 12.95 -6.79
C TYR A 409 -13.61 11.90 -7.91
N GLU A 410 -14.71 11.14 -7.93
CA GLU A 410 -14.99 10.01 -8.83
C GLU A 410 -14.71 10.33 -10.30
N THR A 411 -15.30 11.43 -10.78
CA THR A 411 -15.22 11.85 -12.18
C THR A 411 -13.81 12.30 -12.54
N THR A 412 -13.12 12.99 -11.64
CA THR A 412 -11.73 13.40 -11.84
C THR A 412 -10.78 12.20 -11.85
N ILE A 413 -10.92 11.28 -10.89
CA ILE A 413 -10.11 10.06 -10.82
C ILE A 413 -10.21 9.26 -12.11
N ASN A 414 -11.43 9.03 -12.62
CA ASN A 414 -11.62 8.26 -13.84
C ASN A 414 -11.21 9.02 -15.12
N ARG A 415 -11.21 10.37 -15.11
CA ARG A 415 -10.69 11.19 -16.22
C ARG A 415 -9.18 11.02 -16.41
N TRP A 416 -8.44 10.81 -15.32
CA TRP A 416 -6.99 10.57 -15.34
C TRP A 416 -6.64 9.08 -15.38
N HIS A 417 -7.61 8.20 -15.66
CA HIS A 417 -7.36 6.76 -15.72
C HIS A 417 -6.63 6.39 -17.02
N THR A 418 -5.51 5.69 -16.89
CA THR A 418 -4.73 5.18 -18.03
C THR A 418 -5.33 3.92 -18.66
N CYS A 419 -6.21 3.19 -17.97
CA CYS A 419 -6.77 1.91 -18.44
C CYS A 419 -8.31 1.79 -18.44
N PRO A 420 -9.08 2.83 -18.85
CA PRO A 420 -10.54 2.85 -18.72
C PRO A 420 -11.26 1.87 -19.67
N LYS A 421 -10.56 1.30 -20.66
CA LYS A 421 -11.15 0.26 -21.52
C LYS A 421 -11.26 -1.07 -20.80
N THR A 422 -10.43 -1.30 -19.78
CA THR A 422 -10.49 -2.50 -18.94
C THR A 422 -11.60 -2.39 -17.89
N GLY A 423 -11.70 -1.26 -17.22
CA GLY A 423 -12.71 -1.05 -16.18
C GLY A 423 -12.59 0.33 -15.52
N PRO A 424 -13.54 0.70 -14.65
CA PRO A 424 -13.45 1.93 -13.88
C PRO A 424 -12.50 1.78 -12.69
N ILE A 425 -11.98 2.91 -12.19
CA ILE A 425 -11.34 2.98 -10.88
C ILE A 425 -12.44 3.14 -9.84
N ASN A 426 -12.77 2.09 -9.09
CA ASN A 426 -13.85 2.13 -8.10
C ASN A 426 -13.39 2.52 -6.70
N ALA A 427 -12.17 2.17 -6.31
CA ALA A 427 -11.65 2.47 -4.97
C ALA A 427 -10.22 3.03 -5.01
N SER A 428 -9.67 3.28 -3.83
CA SER A 428 -8.25 3.59 -3.60
C SER A 428 -7.67 2.62 -2.60
N ASN A 429 -6.36 2.66 -2.39
CA ASN A 429 -5.74 2.05 -1.20
C ASN A 429 -6.05 2.88 0.09
N PRO A 430 -5.59 2.44 1.29
CA PRO A 430 -5.87 3.12 2.57
C PRO A 430 -5.56 4.62 2.63
N CYS A 431 -4.54 5.08 1.92
CA CYS A 431 -4.04 6.45 2.01
C CYS A 431 -4.40 7.31 0.79
N SER A 432 -5.24 6.80 -0.13
CA SER A 432 -5.75 7.50 -1.33
C SER A 432 -4.70 7.94 -2.37
N GLU A 433 -3.48 7.42 -2.30
CA GLU A 433 -2.38 7.71 -3.24
C GLU A 433 -2.28 6.72 -4.40
N TYR A 434 -2.91 5.55 -4.29
CA TYR A 434 -3.00 4.57 -5.36
C TYR A 434 -4.43 4.47 -5.87
N MET A 435 -4.61 4.90 -7.12
CA MET A 435 -5.89 4.93 -7.85
C MET A 435 -5.73 4.13 -9.13
N PHE A 436 -6.26 2.91 -9.15
CA PHE A 436 -6.18 2.03 -10.32
C PHE A 436 -7.33 1.02 -10.31
N LEU A 437 -7.32 0.08 -11.24
CA LEU A 437 -8.34 -0.95 -11.38
C LEU A 437 -8.50 -1.78 -10.10
N ASP A 438 -9.69 -2.34 -9.89
CA ASP A 438 -9.91 -3.28 -8.80
C ASP A 438 -9.05 -4.54 -8.93
N ASP A 439 -8.82 -5.19 -7.80
CA ASP A 439 -7.99 -6.39 -7.69
C ASP A 439 -6.58 -6.16 -8.25
N THR A 440 -5.96 -5.04 -7.85
CA THR A 440 -4.58 -4.69 -8.21
C THR A 440 -3.76 -4.33 -6.98
N ALA A 441 -2.43 -4.35 -7.12
CA ALA A 441 -1.48 -4.00 -6.07
C ALA A 441 -0.49 -2.96 -6.56
N CYS A 442 0.06 -2.13 -5.68
CA CYS A 442 1.08 -1.15 -6.05
C CYS A 442 2.39 -1.35 -5.28
N ASN A 443 3.50 -1.33 -6.01
CA ASN A 443 4.86 -1.24 -5.45
C ASN A 443 5.26 0.22 -5.30
N LEU A 444 5.57 0.66 -4.08
CA LEU A 444 5.84 2.07 -3.78
C LEU A 444 7.31 2.33 -3.44
N ALA A 445 7.81 3.49 -3.85
CA ALA A 445 9.10 4.03 -3.42
C ALA A 445 9.00 5.55 -3.30
N SER A 446 9.86 6.16 -2.50
CA SER A 446 9.91 7.61 -2.35
C SER A 446 11.34 8.13 -2.37
N ILE A 447 11.57 9.16 -3.19
CA ILE A 447 12.85 9.86 -3.30
C ILE A 447 12.90 11.04 -2.34
N ASN A 448 14.00 11.18 -1.61
CA ASN A 448 14.21 12.27 -0.68
C ASN A 448 14.74 13.52 -1.39
N LEU A 449 13.86 14.49 -1.69
CA LEU A 449 14.22 15.70 -2.44
C LEU A 449 15.41 16.45 -1.81
N ARG A 450 15.53 16.43 -0.48
CA ARG A 450 16.62 17.15 0.19
C ARG A 450 18.00 16.63 -0.15
N LYS A 451 18.14 15.37 -0.50
CA LYS A 451 19.45 14.78 -0.82
C LYS A 451 19.99 15.22 -2.19
N PHE A 452 19.19 15.94 -2.97
CA PHE A 452 19.58 16.49 -4.26
C PHE A 452 19.90 18.00 -4.20
N VAL A 453 19.83 18.63 -3.02
CA VAL A 453 20.29 20.00 -2.83
C VAL A 453 21.82 19.98 -2.63
N ARG A 454 22.54 20.61 -3.55
CA ARG A 454 24.00 20.72 -3.51
C ARG A 454 24.47 21.71 -2.43
N PRO A 455 25.76 21.73 -2.06
CA PRO A 455 26.29 22.67 -1.07
C PRO A 455 26.12 24.15 -1.42
N ASP A 456 25.98 24.48 -2.71
CA ASP A 456 25.68 25.82 -3.21
C ASP A 456 24.19 26.20 -3.13
N GLY A 457 23.34 25.30 -2.62
CA GLY A 457 21.90 25.50 -2.49
C GLY A 457 21.09 25.16 -3.75
N VAL A 458 21.75 24.80 -4.86
CA VAL A 458 21.07 24.47 -6.12
C VAL A 458 20.56 23.02 -6.10
N PHE A 459 19.35 22.81 -6.60
CA PHE A 459 18.77 21.48 -6.76
C PHE A 459 19.35 20.76 -7.98
N ASP A 460 19.86 19.55 -7.79
CA ASP A 460 20.43 18.70 -8.84
C ASP A 460 19.35 17.90 -9.57
N VAL A 461 18.75 18.54 -10.57
CA VAL A 461 17.69 17.94 -11.41
C VAL A 461 18.19 16.69 -12.13
N ILE A 462 19.45 16.67 -12.58
CA ILE A 462 20.00 15.54 -13.33
C ILE A 462 20.10 14.32 -12.43
N ARG A 463 20.67 14.47 -11.23
CA ARG A 463 20.76 13.36 -10.27
C ARG A 463 19.37 12.94 -9.79
N PHE A 464 18.44 13.87 -9.55
CA PHE A 464 17.06 13.51 -9.19
C PHE A 464 16.42 12.57 -10.21
N ARG A 465 16.56 12.89 -11.50
CA ARG A 465 16.08 12.04 -12.61
C ARG A 465 16.78 10.69 -12.65
N GLN A 466 18.10 10.63 -12.45
CA GLN A 466 18.80 9.34 -12.41
C GLN A 466 18.34 8.47 -11.24
N ALA A 467 18.07 9.05 -10.07
CA ALA A 467 17.48 8.31 -8.95
C ALA A 467 16.09 7.76 -9.31
N ALA A 468 15.24 8.57 -9.96
CA ALA A 468 13.93 8.14 -10.44
C ALA A 468 14.03 6.94 -11.39
N ARG A 469 14.96 6.99 -12.34
CA ARG A 469 15.26 5.87 -13.25
C ARG A 469 15.62 4.59 -12.49
N VAL A 470 16.52 4.66 -11.50
CA VAL A 470 16.94 3.49 -10.69
C VAL A 470 15.75 2.91 -9.91
N TYR A 471 14.96 3.75 -9.23
CA TYR A 471 13.82 3.27 -8.45
C TYR A 471 12.70 2.68 -9.33
N ILE A 472 12.39 3.27 -10.49
CA ILE A 472 11.41 2.69 -11.42
C ILE A 472 11.88 1.33 -11.92
N THR A 473 13.15 1.18 -12.30
CA THR A 473 13.69 -0.12 -12.71
C THR A 473 13.59 -1.15 -11.57
N ALA A 474 13.90 -0.76 -10.33
CA ALA A 474 13.77 -1.64 -9.18
C ALA A 474 12.30 -2.06 -8.92
N GLN A 475 11.36 -1.11 -8.95
CA GLN A 475 9.93 -1.36 -8.74
C GLN A 475 9.34 -2.28 -9.82
N GLU A 476 9.76 -2.09 -11.07
CA GLU A 476 9.39 -2.95 -12.20
C GLU A 476 9.86 -4.40 -12.01
N ILE A 477 11.12 -4.60 -11.60
CA ILE A 477 11.69 -5.92 -11.35
C ILE A 477 10.92 -6.65 -10.24
N LEU A 478 10.42 -5.92 -9.23
CA LEU A 478 9.67 -6.51 -8.12
C LEU A 478 8.34 -7.16 -8.55
N VAL A 479 7.69 -6.69 -9.62
CA VAL A 479 6.31 -7.09 -9.96
C VAL A 479 6.16 -8.61 -10.13
N ASP A 480 6.88 -9.21 -11.07
CA ASP A 480 6.76 -10.65 -11.37
C ASP A 480 7.59 -11.55 -10.43
N ASN A 481 8.41 -10.94 -9.56
CA ASN A 481 9.18 -11.63 -8.53
C ASN A 481 8.50 -11.60 -7.15
N ALA A 482 7.37 -10.89 -7.04
CA ALA A 482 6.56 -10.84 -5.83
C ALA A 482 5.40 -11.85 -5.84
N SER A 483 4.74 -11.98 -4.69
CA SER A 483 3.47 -12.70 -4.56
C SER A 483 2.37 -11.83 -3.92
N TYR A 484 1.12 -12.25 -4.15
CA TYR A 484 -0.09 -11.46 -4.00
C TYR A 484 -1.19 -12.28 -3.30
N PRO A 485 -2.07 -11.66 -2.50
CA PRO A 485 -3.00 -12.37 -1.61
C PRO A 485 -4.06 -13.21 -2.34
N THR A 486 -4.43 -12.83 -3.56
CA THR A 486 -5.46 -13.51 -4.35
C THR A 486 -4.96 -13.83 -5.76
N PRO A 487 -5.55 -14.83 -6.44
CA PRO A 487 -5.21 -15.11 -7.83
C PRO A 487 -5.45 -13.92 -8.76
N ALA A 488 -6.57 -13.21 -8.59
CA ALA A 488 -6.93 -12.05 -9.41
C ALA A 488 -5.89 -10.92 -9.29
N ILE A 489 -5.45 -10.61 -8.07
CA ILE A 489 -4.40 -9.59 -7.86
C ILE A 489 -3.07 -10.05 -8.47
N ALA A 490 -2.72 -11.33 -8.37
CA ALA A 490 -1.50 -11.84 -8.98
C ALA A 490 -1.52 -11.72 -10.51
N GLU A 491 -2.67 -12.03 -11.13
CA GLU A 491 -2.87 -11.89 -12.57
C GLU A 491 -2.82 -10.43 -13.00
N ASN A 492 -3.62 -9.57 -12.37
CA ASN A 492 -3.65 -8.14 -12.72
C ASN A 492 -2.33 -7.43 -12.46
N SER A 493 -1.57 -7.82 -11.43
CA SER A 493 -0.25 -7.24 -11.20
C SER A 493 0.71 -7.55 -12.36
N HIS A 494 0.64 -8.75 -12.93
CA HIS A 494 1.38 -9.09 -14.15
C HIS A 494 0.83 -8.35 -15.39
N LEU A 495 -0.49 -8.29 -15.55
CA LEU A 495 -1.12 -7.71 -16.73
C LEU A 495 -0.87 -6.20 -16.86
N PHE A 496 -0.88 -5.47 -15.74
CA PHE A 496 -0.83 -4.00 -15.72
C PHE A 496 0.49 -3.42 -15.20
N ARG A 497 1.25 -4.18 -14.40
CA ARG A 497 2.54 -3.75 -13.81
C ARG A 497 2.50 -2.36 -13.14
N PRO A 498 1.50 -2.04 -12.30
CA PRO A 498 1.33 -0.70 -11.74
C PRO A 498 2.43 -0.36 -10.70
N LEU A 499 3.06 0.80 -10.87
CA LEU A 499 4.14 1.29 -10.01
C LEU A 499 3.77 2.65 -9.41
N GLY A 500 4.18 2.93 -8.17
CA GLY A 500 3.98 4.24 -7.54
C GLY A 500 5.30 4.81 -7.03
N LEU A 501 5.94 5.65 -7.84
CA LEU A 501 7.11 6.40 -7.42
C LEU A 501 6.69 7.80 -6.96
N GLY A 502 7.02 8.14 -5.72
CA GLY A 502 6.77 9.46 -5.15
C GLY A 502 8.05 10.14 -4.65
N TYR A 503 7.86 11.23 -3.92
CA TYR A 503 8.95 11.93 -3.25
C TYR A 503 8.55 12.36 -1.83
N ALA A 504 9.56 12.60 -0.99
CA ALA A 504 9.42 13.12 0.36
C ALA A 504 10.23 14.41 0.52
N ASN A 505 9.97 15.13 1.62
CA ASN A 505 10.72 16.33 2.02
C ASN A 505 10.58 17.55 1.09
N LEU A 506 9.44 17.70 0.40
CA LEU A 506 9.14 18.94 -0.35
C LEU A 506 9.16 20.18 0.57
N GLY A 507 8.49 20.11 1.73
CA GLY A 507 8.51 21.22 2.69
C GLY A 507 9.91 21.56 3.16
N SER A 508 10.72 20.55 3.49
CA SER A 508 12.12 20.74 3.87
C SER A 508 12.95 21.35 2.74
N LEU A 509 12.66 21.00 1.47
CA LEU A 509 13.32 21.58 0.29
C LEU A 509 13.02 23.08 0.21
N LEU A 510 11.73 23.43 0.21
CA LEU A 510 11.28 24.82 0.16
C LEU A 510 11.87 25.64 1.31
N MET A 511 11.82 25.10 2.54
CA MET A 511 12.43 25.73 3.72
C MET A 511 13.93 25.98 3.54
N SER A 512 14.67 25.02 2.98
CA SER A 512 16.12 25.19 2.76
C SER A 512 16.47 26.23 1.69
N MET A 513 15.52 26.52 0.80
CA MET A 513 15.63 27.56 -0.22
C MET A 513 15.09 28.92 0.27
N GLY A 514 14.56 29.00 1.50
CA GLY A 514 13.92 30.21 2.02
C GLY A 514 12.56 30.51 1.39
N ILE A 515 11.89 29.50 0.80
CA ILE A 515 10.62 29.63 0.08
C ILE A 515 9.47 29.18 1.00
N PRO A 516 8.44 30.02 1.23
CA PRO A 516 7.25 29.62 1.98
C PRO A 516 6.50 28.49 1.28
N TYR A 517 5.99 27.52 2.06
CA TYR A 517 5.23 26.40 1.51
C TYR A 517 3.96 26.87 0.78
N ASP A 518 3.20 27.77 1.39
CA ASP A 518 2.04 28.42 0.78
C ASP A 518 2.49 29.66 0.00
N SER A 519 3.07 29.45 -1.17
CA SER A 519 3.44 30.50 -2.12
C SER A 519 3.33 30.01 -3.56
N ASP A 520 3.21 30.93 -4.50
CA ASP A 520 3.17 30.63 -5.94
C ASP A 520 4.47 29.93 -6.37
N THR A 521 5.63 30.41 -5.91
CA THR A 521 6.92 29.72 -6.09
C THR A 521 6.91 28.30 -5.50
N GLY A 522 6.35 28.10 -4.30
CA GLY A 522 6.25 26.77 -3.67
C GLY A 522 5.38 25.80 -4.49
N ARG A 523 4.25 26.29 -5.01
CA ARG A 523 3.37 25.54 -5.93
C ARG A 523 4.07 25.23 -7.25
N GLY A 524 4.76 26.21 -7.85
CA GLY A 524 5.55 26.03 -9.07
C GLY A 524 6.64 24.96 -8.94
N ILE A 525 7.42 25.00 -7.84
CA ILE A 525 8.43 23.98 -7.55
C ILE A 525 7.79 22.59 -7.36
N CYS A 526 6.65 22.51 -6.66
CA CYS A 526 5.91 21.24 -6.51
C CYS A 526 5.51 20.66 -7.87
N GLY A 527 4.93 21.51 -8.74
CA GLY A 527 4.58 21.15 -10.12
C GLY A 527 5.78 20.67 -10.93
N ALA A 528 6.89 21.41 -10.90
CA ALA A 528 8.11 21.07 -11.61
C ALA A 528 8.73 19.75 -11.12
N MET A 529 8.80 19.53 -9.80
CA MET A 529 9.34 18.27 -9.24
C MET A 529 8.46 17.07 -9.61
N THR A 530 7.13 17.24 -9.57
CA THR A 530 6.18 16.20 -9.99
C THR A 530 6.31 15.90 -11.47
N ALA A 531 6.40 16.92 -12.32
CA ALA A 531 6.56 16.77 -13.76
C ALA A 531 7.87 16.07 -14.13
N LEU A 532 8.98 16.46 -13.50
CA LEU A 532 10.30 15.83 -13.71
C LEU A 532 10.30 14.36 -13.29
N LEU A 533 9.71 14.04 -12.14
CA LEU A 533 9.59 12.66 -11.66
C LEU A 533 8.75 11.81 -12.62
N ASN A 534 7.57 12.31 -12.98
CA ASN A 534 6.63 11.60 -13.84
C ASN A 534 7.17 11.40 -15.26
N GLY A 535 7.76 12.45 -15.85
CA GLY A 535 8.36 12.39 -17.19
C GLY A 535 9.53 11.40 -17.25
N GLU A 536 10.39 11.37 -16.24
CA GLU A 536 11.50 10.41 -16.19
C GLU A 536 11.00 8.97 -15.93
N ALA A 537 9.93 8.81 -15.14
CA ALA A 537 9.29 7.52 -14.93
C ALA A 537 8.69 6.95 -16.23
N TYR A 538 7.92 7.74 -16.98
CA TYR A 538 7.40 7.32 -18.28
C TYR A 538 8.50 7.04 -19.31
N ARG A 539 9.56 7.86 -19.33
CA ARG A 539 10.72 7.63 -20.19
C ARG A 539 11.39 6.29 -19.87
N THR A 540 11.63 6.02 -18.60
CA THR A 540 12.23 4.76 -18.13
C THR A 540 11.34 3.57 -18.45
N SER A 541 10.03 3.67 -18.20
CA SER A 541 9.04 2.66 -18.54
C SER A 541 9.02 2.38 -20.05
N SER A 542 9.08 3.41 -20.89
CA SER A 542 9.14 3.25 -22.36
C SER A 542 10.42 2.54 -22.82
N HIS A 543 11.56 2.81 -22.18
CA HIS A 543 12.81 2.11 -22.46
C HIS A 543 12.73 0.63 -22.08
N ILE A 544 12.17 0.32 -20.90
CA ILE A 544 11.94 -1.06 -20.47
C ILE A 544 11.02 -1.78 -21.46
N ALA A 545 9.91 -1.15 -21.83
CA ALA A 545 8.94 -1.69 -22.78
C ALA A 545 9.57 -1.94 -24.17
N SER A 546 10.54 -1.14 -24.59
CA SER A 546 11.25 -1.36 -25.86
C SER A 546 12.09 -2.65 -25.87
N ASN A 547 12.52 -3.15 -24.70
CA ASN A 547 13.36 -4.32 -24.53
C ASN A 547 12.57 -5.59 -24.17
N ILE A 548 11.65 -5.51 -23.18
CA ILE A 548 10.90 -6.69 -22.70
C ILE A 548 9.42 -6.66 -23.08
N GLY A 549 8.99 -5.67 -23.87
CA GLY A 549 7.60 -5.45 -24.26
C GLY A 549 6.83 -4.59 -23.25
N PRO A 550 5.76 -3.90 -23.69
CA PRO A 550 4.85 -3.19 -22.79
C PRO A 550 4.10 -4.16 -21.87
N PHE A 551 3.43 -3.65 -20.84
CA PHE A 551 2.50 -4.45 -20.04
C PHE A 551 1.40 -5.06 -20.93
N ALA A 552 0.91 -6.25 -20.57
CA ALA A 552 0.09 -7.08 -21.45
C ALA A 552 -1.20 -6.40 -21.91
N SER A 553 -1.82 -5.60 -21.03
CA SER A 553 -3.07 -4.88 -21.33
C SER A 553 -2.86 -3.51 -22.02
N TYR A 554 -1.63 -3.16 -22.39
CA TYR A 554 -1.33 -1.90 -23.10
C TYR A 554 -2.03 -1.77 -24.45
N PRO A 555 -2.07 -2.79 -25.34
CA PRO A 555 -2.68 -2.64 -26.67
C PRO A 555 -4.13 -2.13 -26.60
N GLU A 556 -4.92 -2.66 -25.67
CA GLU A 556 -6.33 -2.27 -25.44
C GLU A 556 -6.48 -0.86 -24.87
N ASN A 557 -5.50 -0.39 -24.10
CA ASN A 557 -5.53 0.87 -23.36
C ASN A 557 -4.59 1.94 -23.94
N SER A 558 -3.91 1.66 -25.05
CA SER A 558 -2.82 2.49 -25.58
C SER A 558 -3.25 3.94 -25.85
N GLU A 559 -4.40 4.13 -26.49
CA GLU A 559 -4.96 5.47 -26.76
C GLU A 559 -5.25 6.23 -25.46
N SER A 560 -5.86 5.58 -24.46
CA SER A 560 -6.19 6.21 -23.18
C SER A 560 -4.94 6.56 -22.37
N MET A 561 -3.96 5.66 -22.32
CA MET A 561 -2.69 5.90 -21.65
C MET A 561 -1.92 7.07 -22.30
N LEU A 562 -1.84 7.12 -23.63
CA LEU A 562 -1.22 8.24 -24.34
C LEU A 562 -1.99 9.55 -24.14
N GLY A 563 -3.33 9.49 -24.04
CA GLY A 563 -4.17 10.62 -23.68
C GLY A 563 -3.82 11.19 -22.30
N VAL A 564 -3.69 10.35 -21.27
CA VAL A 564 -3.28 10.76 -19.92
C VAL A 564 -1.85 11.31 -19.91
N MET A 565 -0.92 10.70 -20.67
CA MET A 565 0.44 11.25 -20.81
C MET A 565 0.43 12.64 -21.46
N GLN A 566 -0.45 12.88 -22.44
CA GLN A 566 -0.63 14.21 -23.04
C GLN A 566 -1.24 15.19 -22.03
N MET A 567 -2.22 14.79 -21.23
CA MET A 567 -2.77 15.64 -20.16
C MET A 567 -1.69 16.03 -19.13
N HIS A 568 -0.81 15.10 -18.75
CA HIS A 568 0.34 15.42 -17.89
C HIS A 568 1.30 16.41 -18.55
N ARG A 569 1.52 16.29 -19.86
CA ARG A 569 2.34 17.24 -20.63
C ARG A 569 1.68 18.61 -20.69
N ASP A 570 0.38 18.68 -20.93
CA ASP A 570 -0.37 19.95 -20.98
C ASP A 570 -0.33 20.66 -19.62
N ALA A 571 -0.43 19.91 -18.52
CA ALA A 571 -0.30 20.46 -17.16
C ALA A 571 1.10 21.03 -16.85
N VAL A 572 2.15 20.68 -17.62
CA VAL A 572 3.47 21.32 -17.49
C VAL A 572 3.42 22.78 -17.93
N GLU A 573 2.61 23.10 -18.94
CA GLU A 573 2.43 24.48 -19.43
C GLU A 573 1.66 25.37 -18.44
N GLU A 574 1.05 24.77 -17.40
CA GLU A 574 0.34 25.46 -16.33
C GLU A 574 1.20 25.61 -15.04
N ILE A 575 2.44 25.14 -15.04
CA ILE A 575 3.35 25.33 -13.90
C ILE A 575 3.61 26.83 -13.71
N ASP A 576 3.45 27.30 -12.48
CA ASP A 576 3.61 28.72 -12.13
C ASP A 576 4.99 29.27 -12.54
N ASP A 577 4.98 30.39 -13.27
CA ASP A 577 6.18 31.09 -13.77
C ASP A 577 7.12 31.57 -12.66
N ALA A 578 6.67 31.60 -11.40
CA ALA A 578 7.51 31.90 -10.25
C ALA A 578 8.44 30.73 -9.87
N CYS A 579 8.33 29.57 -10.52
CA CYS A 579 9.30 28.47 -10.38
C CYS A 579 10.69 28.90 -10.92
N PRO A 580 11.77 28.80 -10.12
CA PRO A 580 13.10 29.32 -10.46
C PRO A 580 13.88 28.49 -11.50
#